data_AF-A0A3D2ED01-F1
#
_entry.id   AF-A0A3D2ED01-F1
#
_cell.length_a   1.000
_cell.length_b   1.000
_cell.length_c   1.000
_cell.angle_alpha   90.00
_cell.angle_beta   90.00
_cell.angle_gamma   90.00
#
_symmetry.space_group_name_H-M   'P 1'
#
loop_
_entity.id
_entity.type
_entity.pdbx_description
1 polymer ?
#
loop_
_entity_poly.entity_id
_entity_poly.type
_entity_poly.pdbx_seq_one_letter_code
_entity_poly.pdbx_strand_id
1 'polypeptide(L)'
;MAKSATKDMTVGSPMKLILSFSMPLLIGFIFQQFYSVVDTFIVGRTLGMNALAGVGATGSINFLIVGFVMGVCGGCVIPIAQRFGAKDYSDMRRYVANCVWLGIVLSVVITVVVCILCRDILMWMKTPEDIFEYSYQYIFIVFLGIPATYLYNILSGIMRSMGNSKIPLVFLIISSAINIALDLICIINLHMGVSGAAVATVASQLISGILCLIYMMKKFEILHITKDEWKLSMPHIGILCAMGVPMGLQYS
;
A
#
# COMPACT_ATOMS: atom_id res chain seq x y z
N MET A 1 1.75 -28.60 -16.11
CA MET A 1 1.42 -27.38 -16.87
C MET A 1 1.49 -26.19 -15.93
N ALA A 2 2.50 -25.33 -16.06
CA ALA A 2 2.62 -24.12 -15.25
C ALA A 2 1.42 -23.21 -15.58
N LYS A 3 0.49 -23.03 -14.63
CA LYS A 3 -0.53 -21.98 -14.72
C LYS A 3 0.21 -20.67 -14.93
N SER A 4 0.06 -20.06 -16.11
CA SER A 4 0.63 -18.75 -16.42
C SER A 4 0.34 -17.78 -15.27
N ALA A 5 1.40 -17.18 -14.70
CA ALA A 5 1.29 -16.22 -13.61
C ALA A 5 0.61 -14.91 -14.07
N THR A 6 0.46 -14.74 -15.38
CA THR A 6 -0.20 -13.62 -16.06
C THR A 6 -1.42 -14.11 -16.84
N LYS A 7 -2.46 -13.28 -16.90
CA LYS A 7 -3.66 -13.54 -17.70
C LYS A 7 -3.76 -12.43 -18.74
N ASP A 8 -3.66 -12.79 -20.02
CA ASP A 8 -3.88 -11.84 -21.09
C ASP A 8 -5.34 -11.37 -21.05
N MET A 9 -5.53 -10.07 -20.83
CA MET A 9 -6.85 -9.45 -20.74
C MET A 9 -7.36 -8.93 -22.10
N THR A 10 -6.57 -9.07 -23.16
CA THR A 10 -6.91 -8.62 -24.52
C THR A 10 -7.55 -9.72 -25.38
N VAL A 11 -7.50 -10.97 -24.91
CA VAL A 11 -7.98 -12.14 -25.66
C VAL A 11 -9.16 -12.81 -24.95
N GLY A 12 -10.34 -12.78 -25.57
CA GLY A 12 -11.56 -13.43 -25.07
C GLY A 12 -12.74 -12.47 -24.95
N SER A 13 -13.79 -12.87 -24.23
CA SER A 13 -14.98 -12.02 -24.05
C SER A 13 -14.72 -10.92 -22.99
N PRO A 14 -14.83 -9.63 -23.34
CA PRO A 14 -14.50 -8.53 -22.44
C PRO A 14 -15.27 -8.57 -21.12
N MET A 15 -16.58 -8.85 -21.18
CA MET A 15 -17.43 -8.89 -19.99
C MET A 15 -17.00 -9.96 -18.98
N LYS A 16 -16.65 -11.17 -19.46
CA LYS A 16 -16.19 -12.27 -18.58
C LYS A 16 -14.83 -11.96 -17.97
N LEU A 17 -13.95 -11.31 -18.73
CA LEU A 17 -12.64 -10.88 -18.26
C LEU A 17 -12.76 -9.82 -17.18
N ILE A 18 -13.53 -8.76 -17.42
CA ILE A 18 -13.82 -7.68 -16.47
C ILE A 18 -14.40 -8.27 -15.18
N LEU A 19 -15.49 -9.03 -15.26
CA LEU A 19 -16.12 -9.63 -14.07
C LEU A 19 -15.14 -10.55 -13.31
N SER A 20 -14.35 -11.37 -14.01
CA SER A 20 -13.39 -12.27 -13.38
C SER A 20 -12.22 -11.55 -12.70
N PHE A 21 -11.89 -10.34 -13.15
CA PHE A 21 -10.82 -9.51 -12.61
C PHE A 21 -11.32 -8.61 -11.47
N SER A 22 -12.51 -8.04 -11.64
CA SER A 22 -13.18 -7.18 -10.66
C SER A 22 -13.62 -7.95 -9.42
N MET A 23 -14.07 -9.20 -9.55
CA MET A 23 -14.54 -9.97 -8.39
C MET A 23 -13.45 -10.15 -7.31
N PRO A 24 -12.21 -10.59 -7.63
CA PRO A 24 -11.12 -10.59 -6.66
C PRO A 24 -10.80 -9.21 -6.08
N LEU A 25 -10.90 -8.14 -6.87
CA LEU A 25 -10.63 -6.78 -6.40
C LEU A 25 -11.69 -6.30 -5.40
N LEU A 26 -12.97 -6.52 -5.71
CA LEU A 26 -14.08 -6.19 -4.81
C LEU A 26 -13.97 -6.94 -3.49
N ILE A 27 -13.67 -8.24 -3.55
CA ILE A 27 -13.42 -9.05 -2.34
C ILE A 27 -12.23 -8.46 -1.58
N GLY A 28 -11.16 -8.07 -2.27
CA GLY A 28 -10.00 -7.42 -1.64
C GLY A 28 -10.37 -6.14 -0.90
N PHE A 29 -11.13 -5.25 -1.51
CA PHE A 29 -11.59 -4.03 -0.86
C PHE A 29 -12.51 -4.31 0.34
N ILE A 30 -13.39 -5.31 0.23
CA ILE A 30 -14.22 -5.75 1.36
C ILE A 30 -13.36 -6.24 2.51
N PHE A 31 -12.36 -7.10 2.26
CA PHE A 31 -11.44 -7.59 3.29
C PHE A 31 -10.60 -6.46 3.91
N GLN A 32 -10.14 -5.51 3.10
CA GLN A 32 -9.42 -4.33 3.58
C GLN A 32 -10.31 -3.50 4.52
N GLN A 33 -11.59 -3.32 4.17
CA GLN A 33 -12.55 -2.63 5.01
C GLN A 33 -12.87 -3.40 6.29
N PHE A 34 -13.03 -4.72 6.21
CA PHE A 34 -13.22 -5.58 7.39
C PHE A 34 -12.06 -5.44 8.37
N TYR A 35 -10.82 -5.47 7.87
CA TYR A 35 -9.65 -5.25 8.70
C TYR A 35 -9.71 -3.88 9.39
N SER A 36 -10.00 -2.80 8.66
CA SER A 36 -10.12 -1.45 9.25
C SER A 36 -11.20 -1.38 10.35
N VAL A 37 -12.33 -2.05 10.15
CA VAL A 37 -13.41 -2.14 11.15
C VAL A 37 -12.96 -2.94 12.38
N VAL A 38 -12.26 -4.06 12.18
CA VAL A 38 -11.75 -4.89 13.28
C VAL A 38 -10.69 -4.15 14.09
N ASP A 39 -9.74 -3.46 13.46
CA ASP A 39 -8.73 -2.64 14.14
C ASP A 39 -9.39 -1.55 15.01
N THR A 40 -10.32 -0.79 14.43
CA THR A 40 -11.11 0.23 15.14
C THR A 40 -11.87 -0.38 16.32
N PHE A 41 -12.48 -1.56 16.13
CA PHE A 41 -13.21 -2.26 17.18
C PHE A 41 -12.30 -2.74 18.30
N ILE A 42 -11.13 -3.32 17.97
CA ILE A 42 -10.14 -3.78 18.94
C ILE A 42 -9.65 -2.59 19.77
N VAL A 43 -9.20 -1.51 19.12
CA VAL A 43 -8.75 -0.29 19.80
C VAL A 43 -9.85 0.26 20.72
N GLY A 44 -11.08 0.39 20.22
CA GLY A 44 -12.19 0.92 21.01
C GLY A 44 -12.58 0.05 22.21
N ARG A 45 -12.60 -1.27 22.06
CA ARG A 45 -12.97 -2.21 23.14
C ARG A 45 -11.88 -2.39 24.18
N THR A 46 -10.62 -2.40 23.76
CA THR A 46 -9.49 -2.78 24.62
C THR A 46 -8.81 -1.57 25.28
N LEU A 47 -8.71 -0.45 24.56
CA LEU A 47 -7.98 0.75 25.02
C LEU A 47 -8.92 1.86 25.48
N GLY A 48 -10.22 1.74 25.22
CA GLY A 48 -11.24 2.69 25.65
C GLY A 48 -11.44 3.88 24.73
N MET A 49 -12.34 4.78 25.14
CA MET A 49 -12.87 5.85 24.29
C MET A 49 -11.82 6.91 23.91
N ASN A 50 -10.90 7.24 24.82
CA ASN A 50 -9.86 8.26 24.55
C ASN A 50 -8.85 7.77 23.51
N ALA A 51 -8.46 6.49 23.57
CA ALA A 51 -7.60 5.87 22.57
C ALA A 51 -8.26 5.82 21.18
N LEU A 52 -9.53 5.44 21.13
CA LEU A 52 -10.32 5.44 19.89
C LEU A 52 -10.48 6.85 19.32
N ALA A 53 -10.75 7.85 20.17
CA ALA A 53 -10.83 9.25 19.76
C ALA A 53 -9.48 9.75 19.23
N GLY A 54 -8.37 9.36 19.86
CA GLY A 54 -7.02 9.66 19.39
C GLY A 54 -6.71 9.10 18.01
N VAL A 55 -7.04 7.82 17.75
CA VAL A 55 -6.92 7.21 16.42
C VAL A 55 -7.83 7.89 15.41
N GLY A 56 -9.10 8.12 15.78
CA GLY A 56 -10.09 8.79 14.93
C GLY A 56 -9.68 10.21 14.53
N ALA A 57 -9.09 10.98 15.45
CA ALA A 57 -8.57 12.32 15.17
C ALA A 57 -7.46 12.31 14.12
N THR A 58 -6.68 11.23 14.02
CA THR A 58 -5.65 11.05 12.98
C THR A 58 -6.21 10.53 11.66
N GLY A 59 -7.51 10.22 11.57
CA GLY A 59 -8.12 9.61 10.39
C GLY A 59 -7.99 10.47 9.13
N SER A 60 -8.27 11.77 9.22
CA SER A 60 -8.21 12.68 8.06
C SER A 60 -6.79 12.83 7.49
N ILE A 61 -5.79 12.89 8.36
CA ILE A 61 -4.40 13.02 7.94
C ILE A 61 -3.84 11.67 7.43
N ASN A 62 -4.29 10.56 8.01
CA ASN A 62 -3.99 9.23 7.47
C ASN A 62 -4.58 9.09 6.06
N PHE A 63 -5.83 9.54 5.85
CA PHE A 63 -6.45 9.58 4.53
C PHE A 63 -5.65 10.43 3.55
N LEU A 64 -5.23 11.63 3.94
CA LEU A 64 -4.42 12.51 3.08
C LEU A 64 -3.09 11.85 2.68
N ILE A 65 -2.30 11.36 3.63
CA ILE A 65 -0.94 10.87 3.37
C ILE A 65 -0.95 9.47 2.78
N VAL A 66 -1.66 8.51 3.39
CA VAL A 66 -1.72 7.14 2.88
C VAL A 66 -2.55 7.08 1.61
N GLY A 67 -3.63 7.86 1.50
CA GLY A 67 -4.39 8.01 0.25
C GLY A 67 -3.52 8.55 -0.88
N PHE A 68 -2.72 9.60 -0.63
CA PHE A 68 -1.76 10.10 -1.61
C PHE A 68 -0.78 9.01 -2.06
N VAL A 69 -0.20 8.26 -1.12
CA VAL A 69 0.72 7.14 -1.43
C VAL A 69 0.02 6.07 -2.28
N MET A 70 -1.21 5.68 -1.93
CA MET A 70 -2.00 4.71 -2.69
C MET A 70 -2.31 5.21 -4.10
N GLY A 71 -2.68 6.48 -4.24
CA GLY A 71 -2.95 7.12 -5.53
C GLY A 71 -1.71 7.20 -6.42
N VAL A 72 -0.55 7.59 -5.87
CA VAL A 72 0.72 7.58 -6.60
C VAL A 72 1.07 6.18 -7.08
N CYS A 73 0.96 5.16 -6.22
CA CYS A 73 1.16 3.77 -6.62
C CYS A 73 0.21 3.36 -7.75
N GLY A 74 -1.07 3.73 -7.64
CA GLY A 74 -2.09 3.46 -8.66
C GLY A 74 -1.80 4.13 -10.01
N GLY A 75 -1.32 5.38 -10.00
CA GLY A 75 -0.95 6.10 -11.22
C GLY A 75 0.32 5.56 -11.87
N CYS A 76 1.34 5.20 -11.08
CA CYS A 76 2.60 4.67 -11.58
C CYS A 76 2.48 3.31 -12.27
N VAL A 77 1.43 2.52 -11.98
CA VAL A 77 1.20 1.22 -12.64
C VAL A 77 0.42 1.31 -13.95
N ILE A 78 -0.16 2.45 -14.29
CA ILE A 78 -0.85 2.69 -15.57
C ILE A 78 0.08 2.49 -16.77
N PRO A 79 1.27 3.13 -16.87
CA PRO A 79 2.15 2.92 -18.03
C PRO A 79 2.67 1.48 -18.11
N ILE A 80 2.81 0.81 -16.95
CA ILE A 80 3.19 -0.61 -16.89
C ILE A 80 2.09 -1.47 -17.53
N ALA A 81 0.82 -1.22 -17.21
CA ALA A 81 -0.33 -1.91 -17.80
C ALA A 81 -0.41 -1.68 -19.32
N GLN A 82 -0.19 -0.44 -19.77
CA GLN A 82 -0.21 -0.07 -21.18
C GLN A 82 0.89 -0.80 -21.97
N ARG A 83 2.13 -0.82 -21.45
CA ARG A 83 3.25 -1.52 -22.10
C ARG A 83 3.10 -3.03 -22.08
N PHE A 84 2.56 -3.59 -21.00
CA PHE A 84 2.21 -5.01 -20.93
C PHE A 84 1.17 -5.38 -21.99
N GLY A 85 0.10 -4.59 -22.15
CA GLY A 85 -0.91 -4.79 -23.19
C GLY A 85 -0.36 -4.62 -24.61
N ALA A 86 0.59 -3.71 -24.81
CA ALA A 86 1.31 -3.52 -26.07
C ALA A 86 2.35 -4.62 -26.36
N LYS A 87 2.56 -5.57 -25.45
CA LYS A 87 3.60 -6.61 -25.50
C LYS A 87 5.04 -6.06 -25.56
N ASP A 88 5.22 -4.80 -25.18
CA ASP A 88 6.53 -4.15 -25.09
C ASP A 88 7.14 -4.39 -23.70
N TYR A 89 7.67 -5.60 -23.51
CA TYR A 89 8.16 -6.03 -22.21
C TYR A 89 9.48 -5.36 -21.80
N SER A 90 10.27 -4.84 -22.76
CA SER A 90 11.50 -4.13 -22.41
C SER A 90 11.18 -2.76 -21.81
N ASP A 91 10.29 -1.99 -22.44
CA ASP A 91 9.88 -0.70 -21.90
C ASP A 91 9.07 -0.87 -20.61
N MET A 92 8.24 -1.92 -20.51
CA MET A 92 7.57 -2.29 -19.26
C MET A 92 8.56 -2.49 -18.10
N ARG A 93 9.64 -3.23 -18.31
CA ARG A 93 10.66 -3.47 -17.27
C ARG A 93 11.38 -2.19 -16.85
N ARG A 94 11.61 -1.26 -17.79
CA ARG A 94 12.15 0.08 -17.48
C ARG A 94 11.20 0.89 -16.61
N TYR A 95 9.89 0.87 -16.90
CA TYR A 95 8.90 1.52 -16.04
C TYR A 95 8.84 0.90 -14.65
N VAL A 96 8.88 -0.43 -14.53
CA VAL A 96 8.93 -1.11 -13.22
C VAL A 96 10.16 -0.67 -12.42
N ALA A 97 11.36 -0.68 -13.03
CA ALA A 97 12.58 -0.27 -12.36
C ALA A 97 12.54 1.20 -11.91
N ASN A 98 12.14 2.10 -12.80
CA ASN A 98 12.04 3.53 -12.49
C ASN A 98 10.94 3.82 -11.46
N CYS A 99 9.86 3.04 -11.45
CA CYS A 99 8.83 3.13 -10.43
C CYS A 99 9.33 2.71 -9.04
N VAL A 100 10.16 1.66 -8.95
CA VAL A 100 10.79 1.27 -7.68
C VAL A 100 11.73 2.36 -7.18
N TRP A 101 12.57 2.93 -8.05
CA TRP A 101 13.45 4.04 -7.70
C TRP A 101 12.68 5.26 -7.21
N LEU A 102 11.67 5.69 -7.98
CA LEU A 102 10.81 6.81 -7.62
C LEU A 102 10.10 6.54 -6.29
N GLY A 103 9.65 5.31 -6.08
CA GLY A 103 8.99 4.88 -4.86
C GLY A 103 9.87 4.93 -3.62
N ILE A 104 11.12 4.50 -3.73
CA ILE A 104 12.09 4.60 -2.64
C ILE A 104 12.32 6.07 -2.28
N VAL A 105 12.56 6.93 -3.28
CA VAL A 105 12.77 8.37 -3.03
C VAL A 105 11.53 9.02 -2.42
N LEU A 106 10.36 8.80 -3.03
CA LEU A 106 9.10 9.43 -2.61
C LEU A 106 8.66 8.94 -1.22
N SER A 107 8.75 7.64 -0.94
CA SER A 107 8.42 7.12 0.39
C SER A 107 9.35 7.67 1.47
N VAL A 108 10.66 7.73 1.23
CA VAL A 108 11.61 8.30 2.19
C VAL A 108 11.36 9.79 2.40
N VAL A 109 11.21 10.57 1.33
CA VAL A 109 10.96 12.02 1.42
C VAL A 109 9.67 12.30 2.18
N ILE A 110 8.57 11.62 1.82
CA ILE A 110 7.29 11.79 2.52
C ILE A 110 7.45 11.42 3.99
N THR A 111 8.00 10.24 4.29
CA THR A 111 8.21 9.76 5.68
C THR A 111 8.97 10.78 6.51
N VAL A 112 10.10 11.29 6.00
CA VAL A 112 10.92 12.29 6.72
C VAL A 112 10.12 13.57 6.95
N VAL A 113 9.44 14.10 5.93
CA VAL A 113 8.66 15.33 6.04
C VAL A 113 7.52 15.18 7.05
N VAL A 114 6.74 14.09 6.98
CA VAL A 114 5.60 13.89 7.88
C VAL A 114 6.02 13.53 9.29
N CYS A 115 7.15 12.84 9.50
CA CYS A 115 7.66 12.56 10.84
C CYS A 115 8.17 13.82 11.54
N ILE A 116 8.84 14.73 10.81
CA ILE A 116 9.29 16.02 11.34
C ILE A 116 8.08 16.90 11.68
N LEU A 117 7.10 16.99 10.76
CA LEU A 117 5.92 17.83 10.93
C LEU A 117 4.81 17.19 11.77
N CYS A 118 4.98 15.93 12.19
CA CYS A 118 3.94 15.14 12.87
C CYS A 118 3.26 15.92 14.00
N ARG A 119 4.08 16.48 14.90
CA ARG A 119 3.59 17.26 16.05
C ARG A 119 2.93 18.56 15.64
N ASP A 120 3.50 19.27 14.67
CA ASP A 120 2.94 20.53 14.16
C ASP A 120 1.58 20.31 13.50
N ILE A 121 1.42 19.23 12.74
CA ILE A 121 0.14 18.92 12.10
C ILE A 121 -0.93 18.62 13.16
N LEU A 122 -0.61 17.86 14.21
CA LEU A 122 -1.53 17.63 15.33
C LEU A 122 -1.94 18.93 16.03
N MET A 123 -1.00 19.87 16.19
CA MET A 123 -1.33 21.20 16.73
C MET A 123 -2.21 22.01 15.79
N TRP A 124 -1.97 21.97 14.47
CA TRP A 124 -2.80 22.66 13.47
C TRP A 124 -4.22 22.07 13.37
N MET A 125 -4.35 20.76 13.60
CA MET A 125 -5.64 20.07 13.70
C MET A 125 -6.39 20.42 14.99
N LYS A 126 -5.78 21.18 15.91
CA LYS A 126 -6.32 21.53 17.23
C LYS A 126 -6.72 20.28 18.02
N THR A 127 -5.89 19.24 17.96
CA THR A 127 -6.10 18.01 18.71
C THR A 127 -6.11 18.30 20.20
N PRO A 128 -7.18 17.93 20.94
CA PRO A 128 -7.28 18.12 22.38
C PRO A 128 -6.12 17.46 23.16
N GLU A 129 -5.70 18.07 24.27
CA GLU A 129 -4.55 17.61 25.07
C GLU A 129 -4.75 16.21 25.67
N ASP A 130 -5.99 15.81 25.96
CA ASP A 130 -6.36 14.51 26.54
C ASP A 130 -6.20 13.34 25.56
N ILE A 131 -6.17 13.61 24.25
CA ILE A 131 -5.94 12.59 23.21
C ILE A 131 -4.65 12.81 22.40
N PHE A 132 -3.97 13.94 22.60
CA PHE A 132 -2.81 14.36 21.81
C PHE A 132 -1.71 13.29 21.75
N GLU A 133 -1.35 12.73 22.91
CA GLU A 133 -0.28 11.73 23.00
C GLU A 133 -0.66 10.42 22.30
N TYR A 134 -1.92 10.00 22.39
CA TYR A 134 -2.42 8.82 21.66
C TYR A 134 -2.37 9.04 20.15
N SER A 135 -2.80 10.21 19.67
CA SER A 135 -2.75 10.57 18.27
C SER A 135 -1.31 10.67 17.75
N TYR A 136 -0.40 11.29 18.51
CA TYR A 136 1.01 11.42 18.16
C TYR A 136 1.69 10.06 18.01
N GLN A 137 1.55 9.19 19.01
CA GLN A 137 2.15 7.87 18.99
C GLN A 137 1.64 7.02 17.83
N TYR A 138 0.32 7.02 17.62
CA TYR A 138 -0.30 6.28 16.52
C TYR A 138 0.26 6.74 15.17
N ILE A 139 0.16 8.05 14.91
CA ILE A 139 0.45 8.57 13.58
C ILE A 139 1.94 8.55 13.26
N PHE A 140 2.80 8.76 14.26
CA PHE A 140 4.24 8.70 14.08
C PHE A 140 4.67 7.30 13.61
N ILE A 141 4.11 6.25 14.22
CA ILE A 141 4.41 4.86 13.84
C ILE A 141 3.82 4.53 12.46
N VAL A 142 2.58 4.94 12.19
CA VAL A 142 1.95 4.75 10.86
C VAL A 142 2.77 5.41 9.76
N PHE A 143 3.26 6.63 10.01
CA PHE A 143 4.10 7.38 9.07
C PHE A 143 5.47 6.74 8.87
N LEU A 144 6.09 6.22 9.92
CA LEU A 144 7.32 5.43 9.79
C LEU A 144 7.11 4.20 8.89
N GLY A 145 5.88 3.68 8.83
CA GLY A 145 5.48 2.56 7.99
C GLY A 145 5.18 2.89 6.53
N ILE A 146 5.20 4.15 6.11
CA ILE A 146 4.92 4.56 4.71
C ILE A 146 5.73 3.76 3.67
N PRO A 147 7.03 3.47 3.87
CA PRO A 147 7.79 2.65 2.92
C PRO A 147 7.24 1.23 2.77
N ALA A 148 6.73 0.63 3.85
CA ALA A 148 6.10 -0.69 3.82
C ALA A 148 4.77 -0.64 3.06
N THR A 149 3.95 0.37 3.34
CA THR A 149 2.68 0.63 2.63
C THR A 149 2.90 0.82 1.15
N TYR A 150 3.90 1.63 0.78
CA TYR A 150 4.29 1.86 -0.61
C TYR A 150 4.71 0.55 -1.28
N LEU A 151 5.60 -0.22 -0.64
CA LEU A 151 6.12 -1.48 -1.17
C LEU A 151 4.99 -2.47 -1.49
N TYR A 152 4.07 -2.70 -0.55
CA TYR A 152 2.94 -3.58 -0.78
C TYR A 152 2.06 -3.09 -1.94
N ASN A 153 1.68 -1.81 -1.93
CA ASN A 153 0.76 -1.26 -2.91
C ASN A 153 1.34 -1.26 -4.33
N ILE A 154 2.62 -0.91 -4.49
CA ILE A 154 3.23 -0.88 -5.81
C ILE A 154 3.39 -2.28 -6.39
N LEU A 155 3.83 -3.26 -5.59
CA LEU A 155 3.98 -4.65 -6.04
C LEU A 155 2.62 -5.26 -6.38
N SER A 156 1.62 -5.03 -5.53
CA SER A 156 0.23 -5.43 -5.77
C SER A 156 -0.31 -4.82 -7.07
N GLY A 157 -0.05 -3.53 -7.30
CA GLY A 157 -0.41 -2.83 -8.52
C GLY A 157 0.25 -3.38 -9.77
N ILE A 158 1.56 -3.67 -9.72
CA ILE A 158 2.32 -4.28 -10.83
C ILE A 158 1.77 -5.67 -11.18
N MET A 159 1.44 -6.48 -10.17
CA MET A 159 0.83 -7.80 -10.42
C MET A 159 -0.55 -7.67 -11.06
N ARG A 160 -1.36 -6.72 -10.59
CA ARG A 160 -2.68 -6.41 -11.16
C ARG A 160 -2.59 -5.90 -12.59
N SER A 161 -1.59 -5.06 -12.91
CA SER A 161 -1.39 -4.52 -14.26
C SER A 161 -1.04 -5.61 -15.29
N MET A 162 -0.50 -6.75 -14.84
CA MET A 162 -0.26 -7.94 -15.67
C MET A 162 -1.40 -8.98 -15.62
N GLY A 163 -2.58 -8.58 -15.14
CA GLY A 163 -3.78 -9.42 -15.10
C GLY A 163 -3.87 -10.39 -13.92
N ASN A 164 -2.99 -10.28 -12.91
CA ASN A 164 -3.01 -11.12 -11.71
C ASN A 164 -3.57 -10.37 -10.49
N SER A 165 -4.89 -10.44 -10.30
CA SER A 165 -5.56 -9.89 -9.11
C SER A 165 -5.73 -10.90 -7.96
N LYS A 166 -5.52 -12.20 -8.21
CA LYS A 166 -5.75 -13.26 -7.21
C LYS A 166 -4.66 -13.34 -6.16
N ILE A 167 -3.40 -13.25 -6.56
CA ILE A 167 -2.29 -13.38 -5.62
C ILE A 167 -2.22 -12.17 -4.68
N PRO A 168 -2.34 -10.91 -5.15
CA PRO A 168 -2.41 -9.77 -4.24
C PRO A 168 -3.57 -9.85 -3.24
N LEU A 169 -4.72 -10.42 -3.64
CA LEU A 169 -5.84 -10.70 -2.74
C LEU A 169 -5.46 -11.70 -1.65
N VAL A 170 -4.81 -12.82 -2.01
CA VAL A 170 -4.37 -13.82 -1.02
C VAL A 170 -3.40 -13.20 -0.01
N PHE A 171 -2.44 -12.39 -0.47
CA PHE A 171 -1.53 -11.69 0.43
C PHE A 171 -2.22 -10.65 1.30
N LEU A 172 -3.24 -9.97 0.78
CA LEU A 172 -4.06 -9.06 1.60
C LEU A 172 -4.77 -9.82 2.73
N ILE A 173 -5.39 -10.96 2.43
CA ILE A 173 -6.09 -11.79 3.43
C ILE A 173 -5.10 -12.28 4.49
N ILE A 174 -3.91 -12.73 4.08
CA ILE A 174 -2.84 -13.12 5.02
C ILE A 174 -2.39 -11.91 5.86
N SER A 175 -2.21 -10.74 5.24
CA SER A 175 -1.90 -9.49 5.93
C SER A 175 -2.91 -9.16 7.02
N SER A 176 -4.20 -9.24 6.70
CA SER A 176 -5.29 -8.93 7.62
C SER A 176 -5.30 -9.93 8.77
N ALA A 177 -5.10 -11.22 8.51
CA ALA A 177 -5.03 -12.23 9.56
C ALA A 177 -3.82 -12.04 10.49
N ILE A 178 -2.64 -11.76 9.92
CA ILE A 178 -1.43 -11.46 10.69
C ILE A 178 -1.62 -10.19 11.50
N ASN A 179 -2.23 -9.15 10.92
CA ASN A 179 -2.49 -7.91 11.63
C ASN A 179 -3.40 -8.14 12.84
N ILE A 180 -4.54 -8.82 12.69
CA ILE A 180 -5.45 -9.07 13.82
C ILE A 180 -4.74 -9.86 14.92
N ALA A 181 -3.91 -10.84 14.56
CA ALA A 181 -3.11 -11.59 15.52
C ALA A 181 -2.08 -10.70 16.24
N LEU A 182 -1.38 -9.83 15.50
CA LEU A 182 -0.42 -8.89 16.05
C LEU A 182 -1.10 -7.81 16.91
N ASP A 183 -2.28 -7.32 16.54
CA ASP A 183 -3.04 -6.36 17.35
C ASP A 183 -3.36 -6.97 18.71
N LEU A 184 -3.90 -8.19 18.74
CA LEU A 184 -4.20 -8.88 19.99
C LEU A 184 -2.94 -9.07 20.84
N ILE A 185 -1.82 -9.50 20.24
CA ILE A 185 -0.57 -9.70 20.98
C ILE A 185 0.01 -8.38 21.49
N CYS A 186 0.11 -7.35 20.64
CA CYS A 186 0.71 -6.07 21.00
C CYS A 186 -0.14 -5.28 22.00
N ILE A 187 -1.47 -5.36 21.88
CA ILE A 187 -2.38 -4.61 22.74
C ILE A 187 -2.64 -5.35 24.05
N ILE A 188 -2.91 -6.67 24.01
CA ILE A 188 -3.31 -7.44 25.19
C ILE A 188 -2.09 -7.96 25.95
N ASN A 189 -1.09 -8.52 25.27
CA ASN A 189 0.05 -9.17 25.96
C ASN A 189 1.20 -8.21 26.23
N LEU A 190 1.50 -7.30 25.29
CA LEU A 190 2.61 -6.35 25.43
C LEU A 190 2.18 -5.00 26.02
N HIS A 191 0.87 -4.78 26.22
CA HIS A 191 0.30 -3.54 26.76
C HIS A 191 0.80 -2.27 26.06
N MET A 192 1.14 -2.35 24.76
CA MET A 192 1.71 -1.24 23.99
C MET A 192 0.68 -0.16 23.63
N GLY A 193 -0.57 -0.31 24.06
CA GLY A 193 -1.61 0.68 23.83
C GLY A 193 -1.88 0.91 22.34
N VAL A 194 -2.15 2.17 22.00
CA VAL A 194 -2.43 2.61 20.62
C VAL A 194 -1.21 2.42 19.70
N SER A 195 0.00 2.52 20.26
CA SER A 195 1.24 2.22 19.52
C SER A 195 1.28 0.77 19.02
N GLY A 196 0.71 -0.16 19.78
CA GLY A 196 0.63 -1.57 19.41
C GLY A 196 -0.15 -1.80 18.11
N ALA A 197 -1.31 -1.14 17.97
CA ALA A 197 -2.14 -1.21 16.76
C ALA A 197 -1.41 -0.68 15.52
N ALA A 198 -0.72 0.46 15.67
CA ALA A 198 0.07 1.04 14.60
C ALA A 198 1.24 0.12 14.18
N VAL A 199 1.97 -0.46 15.14
CA VAL A 199 3.08 -1.39 14.86
C VAL A 199 2.57 -2.64 14.15
N ALA A 200 1.47 -3.24 14.63
CA ALA A 200 0.86 -4.41 14.02
C ALA A 200 0.41 -4.13 12.58
N THR A 201 -0.15 -2.95 12.31
CA THR A 201 -0.50 -2.49 10.96
C THR A 201 0.72 -2.43 10.05
N VAL A 202 1.77 -1.73 10.48
CA VAL A 202 2.99 -1.55 9.68
C VAL A 202 3.72 -2.87 9.46
N ALA A 203 3.83 -3.70 10.49
CA ALA A 203 4.48 -5.01 10.43
C ALA A 203 3.76 -5.94 9.44
N SER A 204 2.43 -5.99 9.47
CA SER A 204 1.65 -6.81 8.54
C SER A 204 1.78 -6.34 7.10
N GLN A 205 1.78 -5.03 6.86
CA GLN A 205 2.01 -4.48 5.53
C GLN A 205 3.42 -4.78 5.02
N LEU A 206 4.43 -4.71 5.90
CA LEU A 206 5.81 -5.05 5.56
C LEU A 206 5.95 -6.52 5.19
N ILE A 207 5.39 -7.43 6.01
CA ILE A 207 5.40 -8.87 5.74
C ILE A 207 4.73 -9.15 4.39
N SER A 208 3.57 -8.54 4.13
CA SER A 208 2.85 -8.70 2.86
C SER A 208 3.61 -8.13 1.67
N GLY A 209 4.26 -6.98 1.84
CA GLY A 209 5.15 -6.39 0.82
C GLY A 209 6.33 -7.32 0.50
N ILE A 210 6.98 -7.89 1.52
CA ILE A 210 8.08 -8.84 1.34
C ILE A 210 7.60 -10.13 0.66
N LEU A 211 6.46 -10.69 1.08
CA LEU A 211 5.88 -11.88 0.45
C LEU A 211 5.51 -11.63 -1.01
N CYS A 212 4.91 -10.46 -1.32
CA CYS A 212 4.67 -10.01 -2.69
C CYS A 212 5.98 -9.95 -3.49
N LEU A 213 7.04 -9.37 -2.92
CA LEU A 213 8.32 -9.21 -3.59
C LEU A 213 8.96 -10.57 -3.91
N ILE A 214 9.01 -11.47 -2.93
CA ILE A 214 9.55 -12.83 -3.10
C ILE A 214 8.76 -13.59 -4.16
N TYR A 215 7.42 -13.49 -4.13
CA TYR A 215 6.57 -14.13 -5.13
C TYR A 215 6.81 -13.55 -6.52
N MET A 216 6.90 -12.23 -6.64
CA MET A 216 7.17 -11.53 -7.88
C MET A 216 8.49 -12.01 -8.50
N MET A 217 9.57 -12.01 -7.73
CA MET A 217 10.88 -12.47 -8.19
C MET A 217 10.90 -13.96 -8.61
N LYS A 218 10.14 -14.82 -7.92
CA LYS A 218 10.13 -16.27 -8.22
C LYS A 218 9.19 -16.69 -9.34
N LYS A 219 8.10 -15.97 -9.59
CA LYS A 219 7.01 -16.41 -10.49
C LYS A 219 6.81 -15.52 -11.71
N PHE A 220 7.29 -14.29 -11.71
CA PHE A 220 7.19 -13.40 -12.86
C PHE A 220 8.52 -13.34 -13.60
N GLU A 221 8.79 -14.36 -14.42
CA GLU A 221 10.00 -14.38 -15.25
C GLU A 221 10.09 -13.17 -16.18
N ILE A 222 8.93 -12.63 -16.60
CA ILE A 222 8.81 -11.44 -17.44
C ILE A 222 9.31 -10.16 -16.75
N LEU A 223 9.44 -10.18 -15.42
CA LEU A 223 9.96 -9.10 -14.60
C LEU A 223 11.46 -9.27 -14.26
N HIS A 224 12.18 -10.20 -14.88
CA HIS A 224 13.64 -10.22 -14.78
C HIS A 224 14.23 -9.02 -15.52
N ILE A 225 14.50 -7.95 -14.78
CA ILE A 225 15.07 -6.70 -15.29
C ILE A 225 16.57 -6.89 -15.55
N THR A 226 17.01 -6.58 -16.77
CA THR A 226 18.43 -6.58 -17.13
C THR A 226 19.15 -5.33 -16.59
N LYS A 227 20.49 -5.37 -16.45
CA LYS A 227 21.27 -4.25 -15.89
C LYS A 227 21.06 -2.92 -16.64
N ASP A 228 20.83 -2.97 -17.95
CA ASP A 228 20.57 -1.76 -18.74
C ASP A 228 19.15 -1.20 -18.53
N GLU A 229 18.18 -2.05 -18.20
CA GLU A 229 16.80 -1.65 -17.92
C GLU A 229 16.62 -1.10 -16.49
N TRP A 230 17.60 -1.33 -15.61
CA TRP A 230 17.68 -0.74 -14.27
C TRP A 230 18.12 0.73 -14.26
N LYS A 231 18.61 1.25 -15.39
CA LYS A 231 19.12 2.62 -15.49
C LYS A 231 17.99 3.63 -15.27
N LEU A 232 18.29 4.63 -14.43
CA LEU A 232 17.39 5.74 -14.18
C LEU A 232 17.15 6.50 -15.49
N SER A 233 15.89 6.73 -15.83
CA SER A 233 15.49 7.39 -17.07
C SER A 233 14.51 8.52 -16.76
N MET A 234 14.99 9.75 -16.89
CA MET A 234 14.17 10.95 -16.66
C MET A 234 12.87 10.99 -17.48
N PRO A 235 12.84 10.56 -18.76
CA PRO A 235 11.58 10.47 -19.52
C PRO A 235 10.55 9.53 -18.87
N HIS A 236 10.97 8.36 -18.37
CA HIS A 236 10.08 7.41 -17.74
C HIS A 236 9.57 7.94 -16.39
N ILE A 237 10.47 8.56 -15.61
CA ILE A 237 10.10 9.21 -14.34
C ILE A 237 9.11 10.34 -14.57
N GLY A 238 9.31 11.17 -15.61
CA GLY A 238 8.39 12.25 -15.96
C GLY A 238 6.97 11.73 -16.22
N ILE A 239 6.83 10.64 -16.96
CA ILE A 239 5.53 9.99 -17.22
C ILE A 239 4.94 9.39 -15.94
N LEU A 240 5.76 8.70 -15.14
CA LEU A 240 5.34 8.13 -13.86
C LEU A 240 4.83 9.22 -12.91
N CYS A 241 5.52 10.35 -12.80
CA CYS A 241 5.09 11.50 -12.00
C CYS A 241 3.82 12.16 -12.57
N ALA A 242 3.73 12.31 -13.89
CA ALA A 242 2.58 12.92 -14.56
C ALA A 242 1.29 12.11 -14.37
N MET A 243 1.39 10.79 -14.16
CA MET A 243 0.24 9.95 -13.84
C MET A 243 0.06 9.74 -12.32
N GLY A 244 1.16 9.58 -11.60
CA GLY A 244 1.20 9.30 -10.16
C GLY A 244 0.74 10.47 -9.31
N VAL A 245 1.28 11.68 -9.52
CA VAL A 245 0.99 12.84 -8.66
C VAL A 245 -0.48 13.26 -8.75
N PRO A 246 -1.12 13.37 -9.94
CA PRO A 246 -2.54 13.69 -10.01
C PRO A 246 -3.43 12.61 -9.39
N MET A 247 -3.08 11.33 -9.55
CA MET A 247 -3.79 10.23 -8.89
C MET A 247 -3.62 10.26 -7.38
N GLY A 248 -2.43 10.61 -6.89
CA GLY A 248 -2.18 10.85 -5.48
C GLY A 248 -3.09 11.94 -4.93
N LEU A 249 -3.14 13.09 -5.61
CA LEU A 249 -3.98 14.23 -5.23
C LEU A 249 -5.49 13.92 -5.33
N GLN A 250 -5.91 13.04 -6.22
CA GLN A 250 -7.31 12.61 -6.30
C GLN A 250 -7.72 11.73 -5.11
N TYR A 251 -6.77 10.96 -4.57
CA TYR A 251 -7.00 10.02 -3.47
C TYR A 251 -6.78 10.63 -2.08
N SER A 252 -6.38 11.91 -2.01
CA SER A 252 -6.00 12.63 -0.78
C SER A 252 -6.90 13.84 -0.55
#